data_AF-A0A3S0BQX1-F1
#
_entry.id   AF-A0A3S0BQX1-F1
#
_cell.length_a   1.000
_cell.length_b   1.000
_cell.length_c   1.000
_cell.angle_alpha   90.00
_cell.angle_beta   90.00
_cell.angle_gamma   90.00
#
_symmetry.space_group_name_H-M   'P 1'
#
loop_
_entity.id
_entity.type
_entity.pdbx_description
1 polymer ?
#
loop_
_entity_poly.entity_id
_entity_poly.type
_entity_poly.pdbx_seq_one_letter_code
_entity_poly.pdbx_strand_id
1 'polypeptide(L)'
;MRCLLMLGLAMALPAQAGDEAARDPMAWPVALRSAVAAAQAASAASAAVGEPSERAIRQVVFSNGRGYVVVRGRRYGVGETLDGARIERVTEQAVWLRESGQLRREPLYGGVEKRPPPSSIPAATAASGVKNSKEKP
;
A
#
# COMPACT_ATOMS: atom_id res chain seq x y z
N MET A 1 12.55 12.71 -77.88
CA MET A 1 13.48 13.63 -77.18
C MET A 1 12.87 13.89 -75.82
N ARG A 2 13.45 13.30 -74.74
CA ARG A 2 14.44 13.97 -73.87
C ARG A 2 13.78 15.17 -73.18
N CYS A 3 13.70 15.36 -71.87
CA CYS A 3 14.25 14.77 -70.64
C CYS A 3 13.26 15.24 -69.55
N LEU A 4 12.75 14.42 -68.63
CA LEU A 4 13.43 13.89 -67.45
C LEU A 4 13.89 14.99 -66.45
N LEU A 5 13.43 14.84 -65.20
CA LEU A 5 13.93 15.45 -63.94
C LEU A 5 13.65 16.97 -63.79
N MET A 6 13.33 17.55 -62.64
CA MET A 6 13.36 17.14 -61.23
C MET A 6 12.52 18.14 -60.42
N LEU A 7 11.75 17.68 -59.44
CA LEU A 7 12.07 17.76 -58.01
C LEU A 7 11.88 19.17 -57.41
N GLY A 8 10.85 19.29 -56.58
CA GLY A 8 10.66 20.46 -55.73
C GLY A 8 9.41 20.39 -54.86
N LEU A 9 8.99 19.19 -54.42
CA LEU A 9 7.97 19.06 -53.38
C LEU A 9 8.64 19.38 -52.04
N ALA A 10 8.71 20.68 -51.72
CA ALA A 10 9.15 21.17 -50.43
C ALA A 10 8.17 20.67 -49.36
N MET A 11 8.54 19.59 -48.68
CA MET A 11 7.89 19.18 -47.44
C MET A 11 8.05 20.32 -46.43
N ALA A 12 6.94 20.97 -46.10
CA ALA A 12 6.83 21.81 -44.92
C ALA A 12 6.95 20.90 -43.68
N LEU A 13 8.14 20.82 -43.10
CA LEU A 13 8.28 20.40 -41.71
C LEU A 13 7.64 21.50 -40.83
N PRO A 14 6.66 21.20 -39.96
CA PRO A 14 6.41 22.08 -38.84
C PRO A 14 7.60 21.92 -37.90
N ALA A 15 8.51 22.89 -37.94
CA ALA A 15 9.44 23.12 -36.84
C ALA A 15 8.60 23.45 -35.60
N GLN A 16 8.32 22.44 -34.78
CA GLN A 16 7.88 22.62 -33.41
C GLN A 16 9.07 23.17 -32.62
N ALA A 17 9.45 24.41 -32.91
CA ALA A 17 10.30 25.19 -32.04
C ALA A 17 9.46 25.46 -30.79
N GLY A 18 9.60 24.58 -29.80
CA GLY A 18 9.11 24.86 -28.45
C GLY A 18 9.81 26.11 -27.97
N ASP A 19 9.06 27.21 -27.89
CA ASP A 19 9.46 28.42 -27.22
C ASP A 19 9.56 28.11 -25.71
N GLU A 20 10.71 27.54 -25.33
CA GLU A 20 11.08 27.13 -23.98
C GLU A 20 11.72 28.28 -23.19
N ALA A 21 11.68 29.50 -23.73
CA ALA A 21 12.46 30.64 -23.25
C ALA A 21 11.79 31.47 -22.14
N ALA A 22 10.57 31.13 -21.70
CA ALA A 22 9.88 31.84 -20.63
C ALA A 22 9.20 30.92 -19.60
N ARG A 23 9.75 29.72 -19.35
CA ARG A 23 9.28 28.92 -18.22
C ARG A 23 9.84 29.48 -16.91
N ASP A 24 8.93 29.75 -15.98
CA ASP A 24 9.25 29.91 -14.56
C ASP A 24 10.14 28.74 -14.11
N PRO A 25 11.35 28.99 -13.59
CA PRO A 25 12.28 27.93 -13.16
C PRO A 25 11.73 27.09 -12.01
N MET A 26 10.68 27.55 -11.31
CA MET A 26 9.98 26.78 -10.28
C MET A 26 8.80 25.96 -10.85
N ALA A 27 8.42 26.17 -12.11
CA ALA A 27 7.34 25.43 -12.72
C ALA A 27 7.76 23.98 -12.98
N TRP A 28 6.96 23.06 -12.46
CA TRP A 28 7.21 21.64 -12.65
C TRP A 28 7.12 21.23 -14.13
N PRO A 29 7.90 20.22 -14.57
CA PRO A 29 7.77 19.64 -15.89
C PRO A 29 6.32 19.22 -16.16
N VAL A 30 5.87 19.35 -17.41
CA VAL A 30 4.47 19.06 -17.79
C VAL A 30 4.05 17.63 -17.42
N ALA A 31 4.95 16.66 -17.57
CA ALA A 31 4.71 15.27 -17.20
C ALA A 31 4.49 15.08 -15.69
N LEU A 32 5.18 15.87 -14.86
CA LEU A 32 4.99 15.81 -13.41
C LEU A 32 3.67 16.50 -13.01
N ARG A 33 3.33 17.63 -13.66
CA ARG A 33 2.03 18.29 -13.45
C ARG A 33 0.86 17.41 -13.83
N SER A 34 0.92 16.71 -14.96
CA SER A 34 -0.14 15.78 -15.38
C SER A 34 -0.24 14.56 -14.45
N ALA A 35 0.89 14.01 -14.01
CA ALA A 35 0.89 12.91 -13.03
C ALA A 35 0.26 13.31 -11.70
N VAL A 36 0.57 14.51 -11.20
CA VAL A 36 0.01 15.04 -9.95
C VAL A 36 -1.49 15.34 -10.09
N ALA A 37 -1.94 15.86 -11.22
CA ALA A 37 -3.36 16.04 -11.50
C ALA A 37 -4.11 14.69 -11.55
N ALA A 38 -3.52 13.68 -12.19
CA ALA A 38 -4.08 12.33 -12.24
C ALA A 38 -4.15 11.67 -10.85
N ALA A 39 -3.10 11.81 -10.03
CA ALA A 39 -3.07 11.31 -8.66
C ALA A 39 -4.12 12.00 -7.77
N GLN A 40 -4.31 13.32 -7.90
CA GLN A 40 -5.36 14.04 -7.18
C GLN A 40 -6.77 13.61 -7.61
N ALA A 41 -7.00 13.40 -8.91
CA ALA A 41 -8.26 12.88 -9.41
C ALA A 41 -8.55 11.46 -8.88
N ALA A 42 -7.53 10.59 -8.82
CA ALA A 42 -7.63 9.26 -8.23
C ALA A 42 -7.93 9.32 -6.72
N SER A 43 -7.26 10.23 -5.99
CA SER A 43 -7.50 10.43 -4.56
C SER A 43 -8.91 10.96 -4.27
N ALA A 44 -9.44 11.86 -5.11
CA ALA A 44 -10.81 12.36 -5.00
C ALA A 44 -11.84 11.26 -5.31
N ALA A 45 -11.54 10.38 -6.27
CA ALA A 45 -12.38 9.21 -6.55
C ALA A 45 -12.38 8.20 -5.39
N SER A 46 -11.27 8.02 -4.68
CA SER A 46 -11.22 7.19 -3.47
C SER A 46 -11.94 7.82 -2.27
N ALA A 47 -12.01 9.14 -2.17
CA ALA A 47 -12.78 9.83 -1.12
C ALA A 47 -14.31 9.63 -1.26
N ALA A 48 -14.80 9.33 -2.47
CA ALA A 48 -16.21 8.96 -2.68
C ALA A 48 -16.54 7.55 -2.14
N VAL A 49 -15.52 6.71 -1.89
CA VAL A 49 -15.66 5.38 -1.29
C VAL A 49 -15.51 5.50 0.23
N GLY A 50 -16.47 6.18 0.85
CA GLY A 50 -16.63 6.22 2.29
C GLY A 50 -15.66 7.15 3.02
N GLU A 51 -16.18 8.28 3.47
CA GLU A 51 -15.54 9.06 4.53
C GLU A 51 -15.11 8.12 5.66
N PRO A 52 -13.84 8.13 6.08
CA PRO A 52 -13.37 7.25 7.12
C PRO A 52 -14.16 7.55 8.41
N SER A 53 -15.01 6.58 8.79
CA SER A 53 -15.88 6.65 9.98
C SER A 53 -15.11 7.24 11.16
N GLU A 54 -15.73 8.09 11.98
CA GLU A 54 -15.09 8.60 13.20
C GLU A 54 -14.56 7.48 14.12
N ARG A 55 -15.10 6.26 13.97
CA ARG A 55 -14.66 5.06 14.70
C ARG A 55 -13.50 4.30 14.05
N ALA A 56 -13.02 4.73 12.88
CA ALA A 56 -11.94 4.07 12.18
C ALA A 56 -10.62 4.21 12.97
N ILE A 57 -9.98 3.08 13.22
CA ILE A 57 -8.69 3.07 13.92
C ILE A 57 -7.59 3.48 12.95
N ARG A 58 -6.98 4.64 13.20
CA ARG A 58 -5.94 5.21 12.32
C ARG A 58 -4.52 5.03 12.84
N GLN A 59 -4.36 4.82 14.14
CA GLN A 59 -3.05 4.83 14.77
C GLN A 59 -2.92 3.67 15.76
N VAL A 60 -1.80 2.96 15.59
CA VAL A 60 -1.35 1.91 16.51
C VAL A 60 0.10 2.18 16.87
N VAL A 61 0.46 1.99 18.13
CA VAL A 61 1.82 2.14 18.65
C VAL A 61 2.24 0.82 19.29
N PHE A 62 3.45 0.38 18.98
CA PHE A 62 4.08 -0.76 19.64
C PHE A 62 5.10 -0.26 20.65
N SER A 63 4.96 -0.70 21.90
CA SER A 63 5.88 -0.34 22.99
C SER A 63 6.02 -1.53 23.93
N ASN A 64 7.26 -1.86 24.29
CA ASN A 64 7.59 -3.03 25.14
C ASN A 64 6.96 -4.34 24.62
N GLY A 65 6.99 -4.55 23.30
CA GLY A 65 6.42 -5.74 22.66
C GLY A 65 4.88 -5.82 22.66
N ARG A 66 4.17 -4.77 23.10
CA ARG A 66 2.71 -4.71 23.15
C ARG A 66 2.17 -3.66 22.19
N GLY A 67 1.11 -4.00 21.48
CA GLY A 67 0.37 -3.08 20.60
C GLY A 67 -0.70 -2.30 21.37
N TYR A 68 -0.79 -1.00 21.08
CA TYR A 68 -1.77 -0.08 21.64
C TYR A 68 -2.48 0.66 20.52
N VAL A 69 -3.79 0.74 20.58
CA VAL A 69 -4.59 1.61 19.72
C VAL A 69 -4.58 3.01 20.30
N VAL A 70 -4.35 4.03 19.47
CA VAL A 70 -4.36 5.44 19.90
C VAL A 70 -5.58 6.13 19.34
N VAL A 71 -6.45 6.61 20.23
CA VAL A 71 -7.63 7.41 19.88
C VAL A 71 -7.66 8.64 20.75
N ARG A 72 -7.77 9.82 20.13
CA ARG A 72 -7.83 11.13 20.82
C ARG A 72 -6.72 11.31 21.88
N GLY A 73 -5.51 10.86 21.54
CA GLY A 73 -4.34 10.95 22.43
C GLY A 73 -4.28 9.93 23.57
N ARG A 74 -5.26 9.03 23.68
CA ARG A 74 -5.29 7.97 24.70
C ARG A 74 -4.89 6.62 24.10
N ARG A 75 -4.12 5.84 24.86
CA ARG A 75 -3.68 4.48 24.48
C ARG A 75 -4.62 3.45 25.08
N TYR A 76 -5.05 2.51 24.25
CA TYR A 76 -5.88 1.37 24.62
C TYR A 76 -5.17 0.07 24.21
N GLY A 77 -4.97 -0.84 25.15
CA GLY A 77 -4.36 -2.14 24.95
C GLY A 77 -5.37 -3.26 24.75
N VAL A 78 -4.84 -4.45 24.45
CA VAL A 78 -5.64 -5.69 24.39
C VAL A 78 -6.35 -5.92 25.73
N GLY A 79 -7.64 -6.21 25.66
CA GLY A 79 -8.55 -6.43 26.78
C GLY A 79 -9.37 -5.21 27.17
N GLU A 80 -8.95 -4.01 26.79
CA GLU A 80 -9.67 -2.76 27.04
C GLU A 80 -10.79 -2.53 26.03
N THR A 81 -11.74 -1.66 26.40
CA THR A 81 -12.90 -1.33 25.56
C THR A 81 -12.69 0.02 24.87
N LEU A 82 -12.89 0.04 23.55
CA LEU A 82 -12.86 1.21 22.69
C LEU A 82 -14.23 1.35 22.01
N ASP A 83 -14.93 2.46 22.25
CA ASP A 83 -16.25 2.78 21.67
C ASP A 83 -17.29 1.65 21.80
N GLY A 84 -17.26 0.90 22.91
CA GLY A 84 -18.16 -0.22 23.19
C GLY A 84 -17.68 -1.58 22.68
N ALA A 85 -16.59 -1.64 21.91
CA ALA A 85 -15.97 -2.87 21.43
C ALA A 85 -14.70 -3.21 22.22
N ARG A 86 -14.50 -4.48 22.59
CA ARG A 86 -13.30 -4.94 23.30
C ARG A 86 -12.16 -5.21 22.32
N ILE A 87 -10.95 -4.74 22.61
CA ILE A 87 -9.77 -5.03 21.80
C ILE A 87 -9.29 -6.45 22.10
N GLU A 88 -9.37 -7.35 21.13
CA GLU A 88 -8.93 -8.74 21.28
C GLU A 88 -7.50 -8.95 20.77
N ARG A 89 -7.10 -8.24 19.71
CA ARG A 89 -5.75 -8.33 19.14
C ARG A 89 -5.36 -7.05 18.43
N VAL A 90 -4.11 -6.65 18.57
CA VAL A 90 -3.51 -5.54 17.84
C VAL A 90 -2.31 -6.07 17.04
N THR A 91 -2.34 -5.87 15.73
CA THR A 91 -1.17 -6.13 14.86
C THR A 91 -0.87 -4.89 14.03
N GLU A 92 0.25 -4.92 13.32
CA GLU A 92 0.69 -3.82 12.45
C GLU A 92 -0.24 -3.58 11.25
N GLN A 93 -1.11 -4.55 10.91
CA GLN A 93 -1.96 -4.50 9.72
C GLN A 93 -3.43 -4.28 10.07
N ALA A 94 -3.86 -4.77 11.23
CA ALA A 94 -5.25 -4.71 11.64
C ALA A 94 -5.41 -4.77 13.15
N VAL A 95 -6.57 -4.35 13.60
CA VAL A 95 -7.04 -4.51 14.97
C VAL A 95 -8.27 -5.41 14.95
N TRP A 96 -8.32 -6.37 15.87
CA TRP A 96 -9.49 -7.21 16.06
C TRP A 96 -10.27 -6.69 17.25
N LEU A 97 -11.53 -6.36 17.00
CA LEU A 97 -12.48 -5.80 17.96
C LEU A 97 -13.61 -6.78 18.18
N ARG A 98 -14.05 -6.95 19.41
CA ARG A 98 -15.20 -7.77 19.76
C ARG A 98 -16.36 -6.88 20.21
N GLU A 99 -17.46 -6.94 19.48
CA GLU A 99 -18.67 -6.15 19.74
C GLU A 99 -19.87 -7.10 19.74
N SER A 100 -20.69 -7.08 20.79
CA SER A 100 -21.87 -7.94 20.91
C SER A 100 -21.60 -9.44 20.66
N GLY A 101 -20.42 -9.90 21.08
CA GLY A 101 -19.97 -11.28 20.90
C GLY A 101 -19.33 -11.60 19.55
N GLN A 102 -19.47 -10.74 18.55
CA GLN A 102 -18.89 -10.90 17.21
C GLN A 102 -17.48 -10.30 17.12
N LEU A 103 -16.58 -10.98 16.40
CA LEU A 103 -15.22 -10.51 16.16
C LEU A 103 -15.14 -9.79 14.81
N ARG A 104 -14.84 -8.49 14.83
CA ARG A 104 -14.63 -7.64 13.65
C ARG A 104 -13.13 -7.39 13.44
N ARG A 105 -12.68 -7.49 12.19
CA ARG A 105 -11.34 -7.07 11.78
C ARG A 105 -11.40 -5.67 11.20
N GLU A 106 -10.66 -4.75 11.82
CA GLU A 106 -10.51 -3.37 11.37
C GLU A 106 -9.11 -3.21 10.72
N PRO A 107 -9.01 -3.09 9.38
CA PRO A 107 -7.73 -2.86 8.72
C PRO A 107 -7.21 -1.44 9.00
N LEU A 108 -5.92 -1.30 9.30
CA LEU A 108 -5.28 0.01 9.53
C LEU A 108 -4.96 0.74 8.22
N TYR A 109 -4.54 -0.02 7.21
CA TYR A 109 -4.12 0.50 5.91
C TYR A 109 -4.85 -0.28 4.81
N GLY A 110 -5.92 0.29 4.27
CA GLY A 110 -6.68 -0.30 3.18
C GLY A 110 -5.81 -0.48 1.93
N GLY A 111 -5.86 -1.65 1.31
CA GLY A 111 -5.12 -1.95 0.07
C GLY A 111 -3.61 -2.16 0.25
N VAL A 112 -3.08 -2.11 1.48
CA VAL A 112 -1.67 -2.40 1.76
C VAL A 112 -1.56 -3.81 2.34
N GLU A 113 -0.78 -4.66 1.68
CA GLU A 113 -0.48 -6.01 2.16
C GLU A 113 1.03 -6.20 2.31
N LYS A 114 1.47 -6.73 3.46
CA LYS A 114 2.85 -7.16 3.63
C LYS A 114 3.08 -8.46 2.86
N ARG A 115 3.93 -8.41 1.82
CA ARG A 115 4.46 -9.62 1.18
C ARG A 115 5.45 -10.30 2.14
N PRO A 116 5.28 -11.59 2.47
CA PRO A 116 6.26 -12.31 3.27
C PRO A 116 7.59 -12.37 2.50
N PRO A 117 8.75 -12.29 3.20
CA PRO A 117 10.03 -12.48 2.55
C PRO A 117 10.07 -13.88 1.91
N PRO A 118 10.74 -14.05 0.75
CA PRO A 118 10.93 -15.36 0.17
C PRO A 118 11.63 -16.26 1.19
N SER A 119 10.98 -17.36 1.57
CA SER A 119 11.48 -18.33 2.52
C SER A 119 12.82 -18.87 2.02
N SER A 120 13.91 -18.48 2.67
CA SER A 120 15.23 -19.07 2.43
C SER A 120 15.21 -20.52 2.89
N ILE A 121 15.21 -21.44 1.91
CA ILE A 121 15.71 -22.82 1.87
C ILE A 121 15.36 -23.72 3.08
N PRO A 122 14.65 -24.85 2.89
CA PRO A 122 14.36 -25.77 3.99
C PRO A 122 15.65 -26.27 4.64
N ALA A 123 15.76 -26.11 5.96
CA ALA A 123 16.75 -26.78 6.77
C ALA A 123 16.63 -28.29 6.52
N ALA A 124 17.72 -28.90 6.04
CA ALA A 124 17.80 -30.33 5.84
C ALA A 124 17.37 -31.06 7.12
N THR A 125 16.33 -31.86 7.00
CA THR A 125 15.83 -32.75 8.04
C THR A 125 16.97 -33.64 8.51
N ALA A 126 17.50 -33.37 9.71
CA ALA A 126 18.38 -34.30 10.39
C ALA A 126 17.58 -35.56 10.70
N ALA A 127 17.81 -36.62 9.93
CA ALA A 127 17.20 -37.92 10.11
C ALA A 127 17.72 -38.57 11.41
N SER A 128 17.05 -38.31 12.53
CA SER A 128 17.11 -39.16 13.71
C SER A 128 16.02 -40.23 13.58
N GLY A 129 16.41 -41.38 13.03
CA GLY A 129 15.59 -42.59 12.97
C GLY A 129 16.23 -43.69 13.82
N VAL A 130 16.06 -43.62 15.13
CA VAL A 130 16.29 -44.76 16.05
C VAL A 130 15.24 -45.82 15.74
N LYS A 131 15.63 -46.91 15.06
CA LYS A 131 14.80 -48.11 14.92
C LYS A 131 14.84 -48.91 16.23
N ASN A 132 13.78 -48.80 17.02
CA ASN A 132 13.49 -49.76 18.08
C ASN A 132 13.06 -51.09 17.45
N SER A 133 13.94 -52.08 17.47
CA SER A 133 13.57 -53.48 17.18
C SER A 133 12.91 -54.06 18.44
N LYS A 134 11.60 -54.27 18.37
CA LYS A 134 10.80 -54.96 19.39
C LYS A 134 10.39 -56.29 18.80
N GLU A 135 11.19 -57.31 19.01
CA GLU A 135 10.83 -58.70 18.73
C GLU A 135 10.16 -59.29 19.97
N LYS A 136 8.97 -59.87 19.77
CA LYS A 136 8.14 -60.60 20.72
C LYS A 136 7.23 -61.50 19.88
N PRO A 137 6.69 -62.64 20.34
CA PRO A 137 6.92 -63.40 21.58
C PRO A 137 7.78 -64.66 21.42
#